data_AF-A0A1S9B5T6-F1
#
_entry.id   AF-A0A1S9B5T6-F1
#
_cell.length_a   1.000
_cell.length_b   1.000
_cell.length_c   1.000
_cell.angle_alpha   90.00
_cell.angle_beta   90.00
_cell.angle_gamma   90.00
#
_symmetry.space_group_name_H-M   'P 1'
#
loop_
_entity.id
_entity.type
_entity.pdbx_description
1 polymer ?
#
loop_
_entity_poly.entity_id
_entity_poly.type
_entity_poly.pdbx_seq_one_letter_code
_entity_poly.pdbx_strand_id
1 'polypeptide(L)'
;MNNWPILIGVAVALAGGIYLLAQPLPDNWRDGEYRRHLTKAEKNTLKAGGTVDKVHKAYQTVWRDYYDQGPLRVSMGADGKYKFSPYGEWKRQTNKGRLMAEFNPSADYKVGYWRELWADGSVQFYSYTLPQVVAGDTIDYTRSVNFAPGSRDTAYVQHHFHNKRTNKDAKPSYISFDTQGKRPVPEGWKPQF
;
A
#
# COMPACT_ATOMS: atom_id res chain seq x y z
N MET A 1 25.58 17.63 37.77
CA MET A 1 24.29 17.92 37.11
C MET A 1 24.35 17.31 35.71
N ASN A 2 23.61 16.21 35.52
CA ASN A 2 23.64 15.36 34.32
C ASN A 2 22.75 15.96 33.23
N ASN A 3 23.33 16.65 32.25
CA ASN A 3 22.62 17.13 31.06
C ASN A 3 22.59 16.08 29.94
N TRP A 4 22.26 14.84 30.29
CA TRP A 4 22.20 13.68 29.38
C TRP A 4 20.79 13.19 28.95
N PRO A 5 19.74 14.03 28.88
CA PRO A 5 18.54 13.64 28.12
C PRO A 5 18.27 14.48 26.85
N ILE A 6 19.00 15.55 26.59
CA ILE A 6 18.65 16.49 25.49
C ILE A 6 19.28 16.08 24.14
N LEU A 7 20.39 15.34 24.14
CA LEU A 7 21.09 14.97 22.89
C LEU A 7 20.53 13.74 22.18
N ILE A 8 19.75 12.88 22.85
CA ILE A 8 19.16 11.68 22.22
C ILE A 8 17.86 12.04 21.48
N GLY A 9 17.13 13.08 21.92
CA GLY A 9 15.90 13.54 21.26
C GLY A 9 16.14 14.18 19.89
N VAL A 10 17.32 14.78 19.66
CA VAL A 10 17.65 15.46 18.40
C VAL A 10 18.18 14.49 17.34
N ALA A 11 18.84 13.39 17.75
CA ALA A 11 19.32 12.38 16.81
C ALA A 11 18.17 11.58 16.16
N VAL A 12 17.06 11.35 16.87
CA VAL A 12 15.88 10.66 16.31
C VAL A 12 15.08 11.58 15.38
N ALA A 13 15.04 12.89 15.67
CA ALA A 13 14.38 13.87 14.81
C ALA A 13 15.13 14.10 13.47
N LEU A 14 16.46 14.03 13.48
CA LEU A 14 17.28 14.13 12.25
C LEU A 14 17.37 12.79 11.48
N ALA A 15 17.29 11.65 12.17
CA ALA A 15 17.21 10.34 11.51
C ALA A 15 15.87 10.14 10.78
N GLY A 16 14.78 10.75 11.24
CA GLY A 16 13.48 10.69 10.57
C GLY A 16 13.46 11.33 9.17
N GLY A 17 14.31 12.34 8.92
CA GLY A 17 14.49 12.95 7.61
C GLY A 17 15.49 12.23 6.70
N ILE A 18 16.50 11.57 7.29
CA ILE A 18 17.57 10.87 6.55
C ILE A 18 17.14 9.44 6.16
N TYR A 19 16.21 8.81 6.88
CA TYR A 19 15.68 7.48 6.50
C TYR A 19 14.82 7.50 5.22
N LEU A 20 14.50 8.70 4.72
CA LEU A 20 13.82 8.92 3.44
C LEU A 20 14.80 9.11 2.26
N LEU A 21 16.11 9.13 2.52
CA LEU A 21 17.12 9.09 1.45
C LEU A 21 16.99 7.76 0.71
N ALA A 22 16.98 7.85 -0.62
CA ALA A 22 16.84 6.74 -1.54
C ALA A 22 17.55 5.47 -1.05
N GLN A 23 16.79 4.41 -0.80
CA GLN A 23 17.43 3.12 -0.55
C GLN A 23 18.01 2.63 -1.88
N PRO A 24 19.29 2.19 -1.91
CA PRO A 24 19.88 1.72 -3.14
C PRO A 24 19.03 0.58 -3.69
N LEU A 25 18.72 0.70 -4.99
CA LEU A 25 17.99 -0.35 -5.66
C LEU A 25 18.79 -1.64 -5.62
N PRO A 26 18.12 -2.79 -5.47
CA PRO A 26 18.80 -4.06 -5.64
C PRO A 26 19.36 -4.17 -7.06
N ASP A 27 20.55 -4.74 -7.22
CA ASP A 27 21.29 -4.77 -8.50
C ASP A 27 20.47 -5.27 -9.69
N ASN A 28 19.50 -6.15 -9.43
CA ASN A 28 18.63 -6.77 -10.42
C ASN A 28 17.27 -6.07 -10.64
N TRP A 29 17.12 -4.81 -10.22
CA TRP A 29 15.83 -4.08 -10.33
C TRP A 29 15.33 -3.91 -11.76
N ARG A 30 16.23 -3.99 -12.75
CA ARG A 30 15.92 -3.83 -14.19
C ARG A 30 15.43 -5.11 -14.86
N ASP A 31 15.50 -6.25 -14.18
CA ASP A 31 15.27 -7.58 -14.76
C ASP A 31 13.77 -7.90 -14.98
N GLY A 32 12.88 -6.90 -14.83
CA GLY A 32 11.45 -7.03 -15.13
C GLY A 32 10.67 -7.80 -14.06
N GLU A 33 9.61 -8.49 -14.48
CA GLU A 33 8.67 -9.19 -13.59
C GLU A 33 9.27 -10.45 -12.94
N TYR A 34 10.26 -10.29 -12.05
CA TYR A 34 10.85 -11.37 -11.26
C TYR A 34 9.79 -12.18 -10.45
N ARG A 35 8.54 -11.69 -10.41
CA ARG A 35 7.38 -12.22 -9.67
C ARG A 35 7.06 -13.66 -9.99
N ARG A 36 7.46 -14.13 -11.17
CA ARG A 36 7.17 -15.48 -11.67
C ARG A 36 8.39 -16.39 -11.67
N HIS A 37 9.57 -15.89 -11.26
CA HIS A 37 10.80 -16.65 -11.33
C HIS A 37 10.99 -17.52 -10.09
N LEU A 38 10.98 -18.82 -10.33
CA LEU A 38 11.24 -19.86 -9.35
C LEU A 38 12.51 -20.62 -9.75
N THR A 39 13.43 -20.75 -8.81
CA THR A 39 14.59 -21.62 -8.89
C THR A 39 14.15 -23.07 -9.05
N LYS A 40 15.08 -23.94 -9.49
CA LYS A 40 14.83 -25.38 -9.60
C LYS A 40 14.41 -25.98 -8.24
N ALA A 41 15.04 -25.55 -7.16
CA ALA A 41 14.71 -25.98 -5.81
C ALA A 41 13.28 -25.58 -5.41
N GLU A 42 12.93 -24.30 -5.58
CA GLU A 42 11.57 -23.80 -5.29
C GLU A 42 10.50 -24.54 -6.11
N LYS A 43 10.76 -24.81 -7.40
CA LYS A 43 9.85 -25.60 -8.24
C LYS A 43 9.66 -27.03 -7.71
N ASN A 44 10.72 -27.66 -7.22
CA ASN A 44 10.64 -29.00 -6.65
C ASN A 44 9.84 -29.01 -5.35
N THR A 45 10.04 -28.02 -4.47
CA THR A 45 9.23 -27.82 -3.25
C THR A 45 7.74 -27.73 -3.60
N LEU A 46 7.38 -26.92 -4.59
CA LEU A 46 5.98 -26.74 -5.01
C LEU A 46 5.38 -28.03 -5.62
N LYS A 47 6.17 -28.79 -6.40
CA LYS A 47 5.74 -30.09 -6.96
C LYS A 47 5.50 -31.14 -5.87
N ALA A 48 6.22 -31.05 -4.75
CA ALA A 48 6.03 -31.91 -3.58
C ALA A 48 4.86 -31.47 -2.68
N GLY A 49 4.07 -30.47 -3.09
CA GLY A 49 2.94 -29.96 -2.31
C GLY A 49 3.32 -28.93 -1.24
N GLY A 50 4.58 -28.49 -1.20
CA GLY A 50 5.04 -27.44 -0.31
C GLY A 50 4.61 -26.03 -0.75
N THR A 51 4.97 -25.04 0.07
CA THR A 51 4.87 -23.62 -0.26
C THR A 51 6.25 -22.98 -0.26
N VAL A 52 6.39 -21.86 -0.97
CA VAL A 52 7.63 -21.10 -1.05
C VAL A 52 7.34 -19.66 -0.65
N ASP A 53 8.02 -19.18 0.39
CA ASP A 53 8.01 -17.77 0.80
C ASP A 53 9.30 -17.10 0.34
N LYS A 54 9.18 -15.95 -0.32
CA LYS A 54 10.33 -15.16 -0.77
C LYS A 54 10.05 -13.67 -0.73
N VAL A 55 11.10 -12.87 -0.60
CA VAL A 55 11.00 -11.43 -0.84
C VAL A 55 10.95 -11.21 -2.35
N HIS A 56 9.84 -10.64 -2.78
CA HIS A 56 9.59 -10.32 -4.16
C HIS A 56 9.91 -8.86 -4.49
N LYS A 57 10.31 -8.61 -5.74
CA LYS A 57 10.64 -7.31 -6.33
C LYS A 57 9.99 -7.23 -7.72
N ALA A 58 8.90 -6.47 -7.84
CA ALA A 58 8.14 -6.29 -9.07
C ALA A 58 8.48 -4.95 -9.70
N TYR A 59 9.10 -4.97 -10.87
CA TYR A 59 9.13 -3.80 -11.73
C TYR A 59 7.81 -3.69 -12.50
N GLN A 60 7.07 -2.60 -12.35
CA GLN A 60 5.87 -2.39 -13.18
C GLN A 60 6.29 -1.92 -14.58
N THR A 61 6.17 -2.84 -15.54
CA THR A 61 6.57 -2.66 -16.94
C THR A 61 5.74 -1.62 -17.70
N VAL A 62 4.51 -1.35 -17.25
CA VAL A 62 3.58 -0.41 -17.90
C VAL A 62 4.00 1.04 -17.69
N TRP A 63 4.41 1.39 -16.47
CA TRP A 63 4.75 2.77 -16.12
C TRP A 63 6.25 3.02 -16.00
N ARG A 64 7.07 1.96 -15.85
CA ARG A 64 8.56 2.01 -15.81
C ARG A 64 9.20 2.96 -14.79
N ASP A 65 8.41 3.61 -13.95
CA ASP A 65 8.89 4.66 -13.06
C ASP A 65 9.07 4.19 -11.61
N TYR A 66 8.53 3.01 -11.28
CA TYR A 66 8.54 2.48 -9.92
C TYR A 66 8.64 0.95 -9.85
N TYR A 67 9.14 0.47 -8.72
CA TYR A 67 9.20 -0.96 -8.36
C TYR A 67 8.57 -1.19 -6.98
N ASP A 68 7.88 -2.32 -6.85
CA ASP A 68 7.27 -2.79 -5.62
C ASP A 68 8.12 -3.91 -5.01
N GLN A 69 8.30 -3.91 -3.69
CA GLN A 69 9.02 -4.95 -2.98
C GLN A 69 8.28 -5.38 -1.72
N GLY A 70 8.17 -6.69 -1.49
CA GLY A 70 7.56 -7.23 -0.27
C GLY A 70 7.47 -8.76 -0.25
N PRO A 71 6.92 -9.36 0.82
CA PRO A 71 6.78 -10.80 0.98
C PRO A 71 5.77 -11.40 -0.03
N LEU A 72 6.17 -12.48 -0.70
CA LEU A 72 5.33 -13.22 -1.63
C LEU A 72 5.34 -14.70 -1.32
N ARG A 73 4.15 -15.26 -1.13
CA ARG A 73 3.94 -16.70 -0.97
C ARG A 73 3.56 -17.32 -2.31
N VAL A 74 4.21 -18.42 -2.66
CA VAL A 74 3.89 -19.20 -3.85
C VAL A 74 3.38 -20.57 -3.42
N SER A 75 2.26 -20.98 -3.99
CA SER A 75 1.69 -22.31 -3.80
C SER A 75 1.23 -22.89 -5.14
N MET A 76 0.98 -24.19 -5.19
CA MET A 76 0.25 -24.79 -6.31
C MET A 76 -1.25 -24.53 -6.14
N GLY A 77 -1.91 -24.03 -7.17
CA GLY A 77 -3.36 -23.90 -7.23
C GLY A 77 -4.03 -25.25 -7.53
N ALA A 78 -5.34 -25.33 -7.31
CA ALA A 78 -6.13 -26.51 -7.65
C ALA A 78 -6.13 -26.82 -9.16
N ASP A 79 -5.82 -25.82 -9.99
CA ASP A 79 -5.66 -25.92 -11.44
C ASP A 79 -4.24 -26.35 -11.87
N GLY A 80 -3.37 -26.69 -10.93
CA GLY A 80 -1.98 -27.07 -11.18
C GLY A 80 -1.09 -25.90 -11.61
N LYS A 81 -1.56 -24.65 -11.51
CA LYS A 81 -0.76 -23.46 -11.82
C LYS A 81 -0.19 -22.85 -10.54
N TYR A 82 0.90 -22.10 -10.67
CA TYR A 82 1.44 -21.35 -9.54
C TYR A 82 0.52 -20.20 -9.16
N LYS A 83 0.13 -20.15 -7.88
CA LYS A 83 -0.58 -19.03 -7.27
C LYS A 83 0.40 -18.18 -6.48
N PHE A 84 0.48 -16.90 -6.84
CA PHE A 84 1.33 -15.91 -6.18
C PHE A 84 0.46 -15.05 -5.27
N SER A 85 0.67 -15.15 -3.95
CA SER A 85 -0.14 -14.50 -2.92
C SER A 85 0.74 -13.51 -2.14
N PRO A 86 0.66 -12.20 -2.43
CA PRO A 86 1.44 -11.21 -1.69
C PRO A 86 0.88 -11.10 -0.27
N TYR A 87 1.75 -10.89 0.72
CA TYR A 87 1.35 -10.73 2.13
C TYR A 87 2.32 -9.80 2.86
N GLY A 88 1.94 -9.37 4.06
CA GLY A 88 2.77 -8.48 4.87
C GLY A 88 2.97 -7.10 4.23
N GLU A 89 4.00 -6.38 4.68
CA GLU A 89 4.25 -5.03 4.21
C GLU A 89 5.04 -5.00 2.91
N TRP A 90 4.60 -4.15 2.00
CA TRP A 90 5.20 -3.88 0.71
C TRP A 90 5.56 -2.40 0.59
N LYS A 91 6.57 -2.12 -0.21
CA LYS A 91 7.06 -0.78 -0.49
C LYS A 91 7.12 -0.55 -1.98
N ARG A 92 6.62 0.59 -2.44
CA ARG A 92 6.81 1.11 -3.79
C ARG A 92 7.90 2.16 -3.75
N GLN A 93 8.87 2.05 -4.63
CA GLN A 93 9.97 3.00 -4.74
C GLN A 93 10.20 3.38 -6.21
N THR A 94 10.65 4.61 -6.45
CA THR A 94 11.07 5.06 -7.79
C THR A 94 12.27 4.27 -8.29
N ASN A 95 12.59 4.39 -9.58
CA ASN A 95 13.85 3.92 -10.17
C ASN A 95 15.14 4.58 -9.60
N LYS A 96 15.00 5.58 -8.72
CA LYS A 96 16.10 6.19 -7.97
C LYS A 96 16.12 5.78 -6.51
N GLY A 97 15.25 4.86 -6.07
CA GLY A 97 15.21 4.38 -4.68
C GLY A 97 14.38 5.24 -3.73
N ARG A 98 13.77 6.34 -4.19
CA ARG A 98 12.85 7.15 -3.37
C ARG A 98 11.57 6.37 -3.08
N LEU A 99 11.17 6.28 -1.81
CA LEU A 99 9.89 5.71 -1.39
C LEU A 99 8.72 6.54 -1.93
N MET A 100 7.77 5.87 -2.56
CA MET A 100 6.53 6.46 -3.10
C MET A 100 5.30 5.95 -2.37
N ALA A 101 5.31 4.68 -1.94
CA ALA A 101 4.19 4.13 -1.21
C ALA A 101 4.62 3.00 -0.27
N GLU A 102 3.80 2.75 0.73
CA GLU A 102 3.85 1.59 1.60
C GLU A 102 2.44 1.01 1.67
N PHE A 103 2.32 -0.31 1.57
CA PHE A 103 1.02 -0.95 1.51
C PHE A 103 1.08 -2.35 2.09
N ASN A 104 -0.07 -2.84 2.52
CA ASN A 104 -0.24 -4.23 2.93
C ASN A 104 -1.46 -4.78 2.19
N PRO A 105 -1.30 -5.82 1.35
CA PRO A 105 -2.38 -6.35 0.52
C PRO A 105 -3.33 -7.28 1.29
N SER A 106 -3.25 -7.29 2.63
CA SER A 106 -4.17 -8.04 3.47
C SER A 106 -5.63 -7.65 3.20
N ALA A 107 -6.50 -8.66 3.16
CA ALA A 107 -7.94 -8.45 3.14
C ALA A 107 -8.52 -8.07 4.52
N ASP A 108 -7.74 -8.21 5.59
CA ASP A 108 -8.12 -7.77 6.94
C ASP A 108 -8.02 -6.25 7.03
N TYR A 109 -9.13 -5.56 7.30
CA TYR A 109 -9.18 -4.11 7.42
C TYR A 109 -8.23 -3.51 8.46
N LYS A 110 -7.86 -4.27 9.51
CA LYS A 110 -6.94 -3.79 10.54
C LYS A 110 -5.51 -3.71 10.03
N VAL A 111 -5.23 -4.41 8.94
CA VAL A 111 -3.88 -4.68 8.44
C VAL A 111 -3.72 -4.20 7.00
N GLY A 112 -4.78 -4.22 6.20
CA GLY A 112 -4.80 -3.86 4.79
C GLY A 112 -4.88 -2.35 4.60
N TYR A 113 -3.90 -1.79 3.90
CA TYR A 113 -3.84 -0.37 3.61
C TYR A 113 -2.97 -0.06 2.38
N TRP A 114 -3.13 1.15 1.85
CA TRP A 114 -2.26 1.75 0.85
C TRP A 114 -1.93 3.19 1.25
N ARG A 115 -0.65 3.51 1.42
CA ARG A 115 -0.16 4.83 1.81
C ARG A 115 0.79 5.37 0.75
N GLU A 116 0.44 6.47 0.08
CA GLU A 116 1.36 7.16 -0.83
C GLU A 116 2.00 8.37 -0.16
N LEU A 117 3.22 8.68 -0.61
CA LEU A 117 4.07 9.71 -0.05
C LEU A 117 4.49 10.70 -1.14
N TRP A 118 4.45 11.97 -0.77
CA TRP A 118 5.10 13.05 -1.51
C TRP A 118 6.62 12.88 -1.52
N ALA A 119 7.31 13.69 -2.33
CA ALA A 119 8.76 13.62 -2.45
C ALA A 119 9.50 13.96 -1.14
N ASP A 120 8.88 14.78 -0.29
CA ASP A 120 9.38 15.14 1.05
C ASP A 120 9.07 14.08 2.12
N GLY A 121 8.41 12.97 1.76
CA GLY A 121 8.01 11.90 2.66
C GLY A 121 6.73 12.16 3.45
N SER A 122 6.09 13.32 3.28
CA SER A 122 4.76 13.56 3.85
C SER A 122 3.71 12.68 3.17
N VAL A 123 2.66 12.32 3.90
CA VAL A 123 1.60 11.45 3.36
C VAL A 123 0.79 12.25 2.34
N GLN A 124 0.71 11.73 1.12
CA GLN A 124 -0.12 12.27 0.05
C GLN A 124 -1.53 11.69 0.11
N PHE A 125 -1.60 10.38 0.30
CA PHE A 125 -2.81 9.60 0.17
C PHE A 125 -2.77 8.42 1.13
N TYR A 126 -3.92 8.10 1.72
CA TYR A 126 -4.07 6.90 2.55
C TYR A 126 -5.42 6.23 2.28
N SER A 127 -5.39 4.96 1.89
CA SER A 127 -6.59 4.17 1.62
C SER A 127 -6.63 2.90 2.45
N TYR A 128 -7.82 2.59 2.97
CA TYR A 128 -8.10 1.40 3.77
C TYR A 128 -9.59 1.05 3.65
N THR A 129 -9.92 -0.24 3.85
CA THR A 129 -11.28 -0.75 3.68
C THR A 129 -11.81 -1.27 4.99
N LEU A 130 -12.91 -0.73 5.49
CA LEU A 130 -13.60 -1.19 6.71
C LEU A 130 -14.79 -2.10 6.33
N PRO A 131 -15.07 -3.17 7.10
CA PRO A 131 -16.34 -3.86 6.96
C PRO A 131 -17.47 -2.97 7.48
N GLN A 132 -18.57 -2.90 6.75
CA GLN A 132 -19.80 -2.25 7.19
C GLN A 132 -20.99 -3.15 6.86
N VAL A 133 -22.06 -3.09 7.68
CA VAL A 133 -23.33 -3.77 7.39
C VAL A 133 -24.33 -2.74 6.87
N VAL A 134 -24.95 -3.04 5.73
CA VAL A 134 -26.03 -2.23 5.15
C VAL A 134 -27.16 -3.17 4.74
N ALA A 135 -28.35 -2.98 5.31
CA ALA A 135 -29.53 -3.81 5.04
C ALA A 135 -29.28 -5.33 5.17
N GLY A 136 -28.44 -5.74 6.14
CA GLY A 136 -28.10 -7.14 6.38
C GLY A 136 -26.97 -7.70 5.51
N ASP A 137 -26.55 -6.99 4.45
CA ASP A 137 -25.38 -7.35 3.65
C ASP A 137 -24.09 -6.78 4.26
N THR A 138 -23.03 -7.58 4.26
CA THR A 138 -21.67 -7.10 4.57
C THR A 138 -21.08 -6.44 3.32
N ILE A 139 -20.68 -5.19 3.46
CA ILE A 139 -20.11 -4.36 2.41
C ILE A 139 -18.69 -3.93 2.78
N ASP A 140 -17.87 -3.71 1.76
CA ASP A 140 -16.56 -3.11 1.89
C ASP A 140 -16.69 -1.60 1.78
N TYR A 141 -16.40 -0.91 2.88
CA TYR A 141 -16.34 0.54 2.92
C TYR A 141 -14.89 1.01 2.79
N THR A 142 -14.49 1.37 1.58
CA THR A 142 -13.17 1.93 1.31
C THR A 142 -13.17 3.44 1.56
N ARG A 143 -12.21 3.90 2.36
CA ARG A 143 -11.92 5.31 2.58
C ARG A 143 -10.59 5.64 1.93
N SER A 144 -10.56 6.68 1.11
CA SER A 144 -9.34 7.21 0.52
C SER A 144 -9.17 8.66 0.95
N VAL A 145 -8.27 8.88 1.90
CA VAL A 145 -7.94 10.19 2.49
C VAL A 145 -6.84 10.83 1.68
N ASN A 146 -7.08 12.03 1.18
CA ASN A 146 -6.10 12.82 0.44
C ASN A 146 -5.66 13.98 1.34
N PHE A 147 -4.37 14.26 1.35
CA PHE A 147 -3.77 15.28 2.20
C PHE A 147 -3.27 16.45 1.36
N ALA A 148 -3.31 17.66 1.93
CA ALA A 148 -2.78 18.84 1.28
C ALA A 148 -1.24 18.73 1.15
N PRO A 149 -0.64 19.11 0.00
CA PRO A 149 0.81 19.08 -0.19
C PRO A 149 1.56 19.82 0.93
N GLY A 150 2.57 19.18 1.51
CA GLY A 150 3.39 19.77 2.59
C GLY A 150 2.67 19.97 3.93
N SER A 151 1.43 19.48 4.07
CA SER A 151 0.65 19.52 5.31
C SER A 151 0.23 18.12 5.76
N ARG A 152 -0.14 17.99 7.03
CA ARG A 152 -0.85 16.81 7.58
C ARG A 152 -2.37 16.97 7.51
N ASP A 153 -2.85 18.08 6.99
CA ASP A 153 -4.28 18.38 6.89
C ASP A 153 -4.93 17.54 5.80
N THR A 154 -6.11 17.01 6.12
CA THR A 154 -6.96 16.34 5.15
C THR A 154 -7.48 17.37 4.15
N ALA A 155 -7.17 17.18 2.86
CA ALA A 155 -7.75 17.94 1.78
C ALA A 155 -9.20 17.49 1.54
N TYR A 156 -9.41 16.19 1.38
CA TYR A 156 -10.72 15.56 1.28
C TYR A 156 -10.62 14.03 1.47
N VAL A 157 -11.76 13.36 1.61
CA VAL A 157 -11.88 11.91 1.74
C VAL A 157 -12.93 11.39 0.77
N GLN A 158 -12.55 10.41 -0.05
CA GLN A 158 -13.48 9.65 -0.89
C GLN A 158 -14.01 8.44 -0.11
N HIS A 159 -15.29 8.17 -0.28
CA HIS A 159 -16.02 7.09 0.37
C HIS A 159 -16.64 6.20 -0.69
N HIS A 160 -16.20 4.95 -0.75
CA HIS A 160 -16.69 3.96 -1.70
C HIS A 160 -17.30 2.76 -0.96
N PHE A 161 -18.43 2.26 -1.42
CA PHE A 161 -19.21 1.24 -0.73
C PHE A 161 -19.49 0.07 -1.67
N HIS A 162 -18.67 -0.97 -1.60
CA HIS A 162 -18.73 -2.09 -2.53
C HIS A 162 -19.39 -3.31 -1.89
N ASN A 163 -20.40 -3.88 -2.56
CA ASN A 163 -21.00 -5.14 -2.15
C ASN A 163 -20.26 -6.31 -2.81
N LYS A 164 -19.48 -7.06 -2.03
CA LYS A 164 -18.70 -8.22 -2.49
C LYS A 164 -19.55 -9.33 -3.13
N ARG A 165 -20.81 -9.49 -2.70
CA ARG A 165 -21.71 -10.54 -3.20
C ARG A 165 -22.25 -10.22 -4.59
N THR A 166 -22.61 -8.96 -4.83
CA THR A 166 -23.22 -8.53 -6.10
C THR A 166 -22.22 -7.87 -7.06
N ASN A 167 -21.01 -7.58 -6.57
CA ASN A 167 -19.97 -6.82 -7.28
C ASN A 167 -20.46 -5.44 -7.77
N LYS A 168 -21.35 -4.80 -6.99
CA LYS A 168 -21.96 -3.49 -7.28
C LYS A 168 -21.79 -2.54 -6.09
N ASP A 169 -22.00 -1.25 -6.34
CA ASP A 169 -22.08 -0.26 -5.27
C ASP A 169 -23.30 -0.54 -4.38
N ALA A 170 -23.07 -0.63 -3.07
CA ALA A 170 -24.12 -0.85 -2.07
C ALA A 170 -24.92 0.43 -1.78
N LYS A 171 -24.30 1.60 -1.99
CA LYS A 171 -24.90 2.92 -1.92
C LYS A 171 -24.02 3.93 -2.67
N PRO A 172 -24.54 5.11 -3.03
CA PRO A 172 -23.76 6.11 -3.74
C PRO A 172 -22.47 6.48 -3.00
N SER A 173 -21.37 6.46 -3.74
CA SER A 173 -20.08 6.97 -3.29
C SER A 173 -20.11 8.50 -3.16
N TYR A 174 -19.36 9.06 -2.22
CA TYR A 174 -19.32 10.51 -1.99
C TYR A 174 -17.95 10.99 -1.52
N ILE A 175 -17.75 12.30 -1.52
CA ILE A 175 -16.54 12.96 -1.04
C ILE A 175 -16.89 13.84 0.17
N SER A 176 -16.02 13.89 1.16
CA SER A 176 -16.14 14.76 2.32
C SER A 176 -14.83 15.48 2.61
N PHE A 177 -14.87 16.51 3.45
CA PHE A 177 -13.66 17.23 3.88
C PHE A 177 -13.06 16.71 5.19
N ASP A 178 -13.77 15.83 5.91
CA ASP A 178 -13.30 15.25 7.15
C ASP A 178 -13.29 13.72 7.08
N THR A 179 -12.40 13.10 7.84
CA THR A 179 -12.23 11.65 7.82
C THR A 179 -13.43 10.86 8.34
N GLN A 180 -14.38 11.50 9.02
CA GLN A 180 -15.60 10.86 9.50
C GLN A 180 -16.73 10.88 8.46
N GLY A 181 -16.59 11.64 7.37
CA GLY A 181 -17.63 11.80 6.36
C GLY A 181 -18.77 12.74 6.76
N LYS A 182 -18.59 13.56 7.80
CA LYS A 182 -19.67 14.40 8.37
C LYS A 182 -19.90 15.69 7.58
N ARG A 183 -18.89 16.15 6.83
CA ARG A 183 -18.90 17.37 6.03
C ARG A 183 -18.73 17.01 4.56
N PRO A 184 -19.81 16.56 3.88
CA PRO A 184 -19.74 16.27 2.45
C PRO A 184 -19.29 17.49 1.66
N VAL A 185 -18.58 17.28 0.56
CA VAL A 185 -18.26 18.37 -0.37
C VAL A 185 -19.53 18.84 -1.07
N PRO A 186 -19.65 20.14 -1.41
CA PRO A 186 -20.73 20.63 -2.25
C PRO A 186 -20.77 19.91 -3.60
N GLU A 187 -21.97 19.78 -4.17
CA GLU A 187 -22.14 19.27 -5.53
C GLU A 187 -21.34 20.11 -6.53
N GLY A 188 -20.67 19.46 -7.48
CA GLY A 188 -19.83 20.12 -8.49
C GLY A 188 -18.46 20.59 -8.00
N TRP A 189 -18.14 20.44 -6.70
CA TRP A 189 -16.77 20.69 -6.22
C TRP A 189 -15.77 19.79 -6.94
N LYS A 190 -14.66 20.40 -7.38
CA LYS A 190 -13.54 19.70 -8.00
C LYS A 190 -12.32 19.82 -7.10
N PRO A 191 -11.52 18.75 -6.97
CA PRO A 191 -10.26 18.87 -6.29
C PRO A 191 -9.34 19.87 -6.97
N GLN A 192 -8.57 20.61 -6.18
CA GLN A 192 -7.48 21.45 -6.68
C GLN A 192 -6.21 20.60 -6.68
N PHE A 193 -5.84 20.04 -7.82
CA PHE A 193 -4.52 19.45 -8.05
C PHE A 193 -3.85 20.16 -9.22
#